data_AF-A0A6I9NVF4-F1
#
_entry.id   AF-A0A6I9NVF4-F1
#
_cell.length_a   1.000
_cell.length_b   1.000
_cell.length_c   1.000
_cell.angle_alpha   90.00
_cell.angle_beta   90.00
_cell.angle_gamma   90.00
#
_symmetry.space_group_name_H-M   'P 1'
#
loop_
_entity.id
_entity.type
_entity.pdbx_description
1 polymer ?
#
loop_
_entity_poly.entity_id
_entity_poly.type
_entity_poly.pdbx_seq_one_letter_code
_entity_poly.pdbx_strand_id
1 'polypeptide(L)'
;MESASFPEDVLERKVCVVGSEPVENYTVYIIEVSDGEHRWTVKHRYSDFHDLHEKLTAEKKVDRRLLPPKKMLGKNSKSLVERRQKELELYLQTLLQQFPEATPSPLACFLHFHLYEINGITAALAEELFNKGEQLLQAGEVFSLYPLQLYSVSQQLRLAKPTCCSGDAKTDLGHILDFTCRLRYLKVSGTRGPVGSSNIQESSLPFDLSVFKSLLQIESASEDG
;
A
#
# COMPACT_ATOMS: atom_id res chain seq x y z
N MET A 1 18.87 -37.84 -2.18
CA MET A 1 17.80 -36.82 -2.02
C MET A 1 18.34 -35.76 -1.10
N GLU A 2 18.88 -34.68 -1.65
CA GLU A 2 19.11 -33.48 -0.88
C GLU A 2 17.80 -32.71 -0.83
N SER A 3 17.37 -32.36 0.38
CA SER A 3 16.27 -31.42 0.59
C SER A 3 16.75 -30.03 0.20
N ALA A 4 16.40 -29.59 -1.00
CA ALA A 4 16.64 -28.20 -1.41
C ALA A 4 15.88 -27.27 -0.46
N SER A 5 16.61 -26.62 0.44
CA SER A 5 16.09 -25.52 1.23
C SER A 5 15.82 -24.35 0.28
N PHE A 6 14.57 -24.17 -0.12
CA PHE A 6 14.15 -22.94 -0.78
C PHE A 6 14.51 -21.77 0.14
N PRO A 7 15.20 -20.73 -0.36
CA PRO A 7 15.10 -19.44 0.30
C PRO A 7 13.64 -19.00 0.15
N GLU A 8 12.88 -19.04 1.24
CA GLU A 8 11.69 -18.21 1.35
C GLU A 8 12.20 -16.76 1.36
N ASP A 9 12.26 -16.17 0.17
CA ASP A 9 12.60 -14.75 -0.01
C ASP A 9 11.40 -13.92 0.48
N VAL A 10 11.28 -13.88 1.80
CA VAL A 10 10.30 -13.05 2.50
C VAL A 10 10.69 -11.61 2.22
N LEU A 11 10.00 -11.04 1.24
CA LEU A 11 10.03 -9.63 0.87
C LEU A 11 9.75 -8.76 2.11
N GLU A 12 10.83 -8.48 2.85
CA GLU A 12 10.77 -7.98 4.22
C GLU A 12 10.48 -6.48 4.18
N ARG A 13 9.19 -6.14 4.38
CA ARG A 13 8.70 -4.75 4.42
C ARG A 13 9.55 -3.92 5.38
N LYS A 14 10.18 -2.86 4.87
CA LYS A 14 11.15 -2.03 5.61
C LYS A 14 10.71 -0.58 5.65
N VAL A 15 11.01 0.07 6.78
CA VAL A 15 10.69 1.48 7.05
C VAL A 15 11.85 2.17 7.77
N CYS A 16 12.24 3.34 7.26
CA CYS A 16 13.35 4.15 7.75
C CYS A 16 12.93 5.63 7.81
N VAL A 17 13.17 6.33 8.91
CA VAL A 17 12.89 7.77 9.03
C VAL A 17 14.11 8.55 8.52
N VAL A 18 14.25 8.58 7.21
CA VAL A 18 15.41 9.13 6.47
C VAL A 18 15.61 10.63 6.64
N GLY A 19 14.61 11.37 7.16
CA GLY A 19 14.78 12.78 7.47
C GLY A 19 13.57 13.44 8.11
N SER A 20 13.63 14.77 8.21
CA SER A 20 12.48 15.59 8.63
C SER A 20 12.64 17.04 8.21
N GLU A 21 11.52 17.67 7.86
CA GLU A 21 11.43 19.08 7.46
C GLU A 21 10.60 19.89 8.49
N PRO A 22 11.05 21.10 8.87
CA PRO A 22 10.25 22.00 9.71
C PRO A 22 9.18 22.68 8.83
N VAL A 23 7.92 22.63 9.27
CA VAL A 23 6.79 23.27 8.59
C VAL A 23 6.04 24.11 9.62
N GLU A 24 6.13 25.43 9.49
CA GLU A 24 5.55 26.42 10.41
C GLU A 24 5.83 26.14 11.90
N ASN A 25 4.86 25.52 12.61
CA ASN A 25 4.91 25.21 14.03
C ASN A 25 5.03 23.69 14.33
N TYR A 26 5.33 22.86 13.33
CA TYR A 26 5.51 21.42 13.47
C TYR A 26 6.71 20.87 12.67
N THR A 27 6.95 19.57 12.83
CA THR A 27 7.97 18.81 12.10
C THR A 27 7.26 17.70 11.33
N VAL A 28 7.52 17.61 10.03
CA VAL A 28 7.11 16.50 9.18
C VAL A 28 8.30 15.53 9.10
N TYR A 29 8.04 14.25 9.33
CA TYR A 29 9.01 13.17 9.19
C TYR A 29 8.92 12.59 7.78
N ILE A 30 10.08 12.40 7.16
CA ILE A 30 10.22 11.82 5.83
C ILE A 30 10.56 10.35 6.06
N ILE A 31 9.66 9.46 5.66
CA ILE A 31 9.72 8.02 5.93
C ILE A 31 9.88 7.32 4.59
N GLU A 32 11.02 6.67 4.38
CA GLU A 32 11.24 5.76 3.28
C GLU A 32 10.61 4.40 3.63
N VAL A 33 9.85 3.84 2.70
CA VAL A 33 9.13 2.56 2.83
C VAL A 33 9.51 1.68 1.64
N SER A 34 9.70 0.38 1.87
CA SER A 34 9.99 -0.59 0.81
C SER A 34 9.26 -1.91 1.08
N ASP A 35 8.81 -2.58 0.02
CA ASP A 35 8.33 -3.96 0.02
C ASP A 35 9.40 -4.94 -0.52
N GLY A 36 10.66 -4.52 -0.62
CA GLY A 36 11.79 -5.31 -1.13
C GLY A 36 12.07 -5.11 -2.63
N GLU A 37 11.04 -5.04 -3.48
CA GLU A 37 11.16 -4.77 -4.92
C GLU A 37 11.04 -3.25 -5.20
N HIS A 38 10.06 -2.63 -4.58
CA HIS A 38 9.71 -1.23 -4.71
C HIS A 38 10.13 -0.42 -3.49
N ARG A 39 10.25 0.89 -3.67
CA ARG A 39 10.59 1.83 -2.60
C ARG A 39 9.99 3.19 -2.87
N TRP A 40 9.34 3.77 -1.86
CA TRP A 40 8.65 5.06 -1.94
C TRP A 40 8.83 5.87 -0.66
N THR A 41 8.36 7.12 -0.67
CA THR A 41 8.44 8.02 0.49
C THR A 41 7.05 8.47 0.94
N VAL A 42 6.74 8.35 2.23
CA VAL A 42 5.57 8.98 2.87
C VAL A 42 6.01 10.10 3.83
N LYS A 43 5.12 11.08 4.06
CA LYS A 43 5.40 12.26 4.89
C LYS A 43 4.33 12.40 5.96
N HIS A 44 4.73 12.31 7.23
CA HIS A 44 3.81 12.38 8.38
C HIS A 44 4.38 13.24 9.50
N ARG A 45 3.54 14.08 10.12
CA ARG A 45 3.87 14.82 11.35
C ARG A 45 3.48 13.99 12.58
N TYR A 46 4.03 14.32 13.75
CA TYR A 46 3.84 13.50 14.97
C TYR A 46 2.35 13.24 15.36
N SER A 47 1.41 14.13 15.03
CA SER A 47 -0.02 13.88 15.24
C SER A 47 -0.52 12.64 14.50
N ASP A 48 0.02 12.36 13.33
CA ASP A 48 -0.55 11.39 12.40
C ASP A 48 -0.15 9.98 12.87
N PHE A 49 1.05 9.85 13.44
CA PHE A 49 1.48 8.69 14.23
C PHE A 49 0.61 8.47 15.48
N HIS A 50 0.21 9.54 16.16
CA HIS A 50 -0.67 9.45 17.34
C HIS A 50 -2.08 8.98 16.95
N ASP A 51 -2.61 9.48 15.83
CA ASP A 51 -3.95 9.16 15.36
C ASP A 51 -3.99 7.78 14.66
N LEU A 52 -2.86 7.31 14.11
CA LEU A 52 -2.61 5.91 13.79
C LEU A 52 -2.66 5.04 15.05
N HIS A 53 -1.91 5.42 16.10
CA HIS A 53 -1.77 4.64 17.33
C HIS A 53 -3.09 4.45 18.07
N GLU A 54 -3.91 5.50 18.19
CA GLU A 54 -5.21 5.40 18.84
C GLU A 54 -6.19 4.53 18.04
N LYS A 55 -6.13 4.49 16.70
CA LYS A 55 -6.90 3.52 15.88
C LYS A 55 -6.47 2.08 16.15
N LEU A 56 -5.17 1.79 16.05
CA LEU A 56 -4.62 0.45 16.30
C LEU A 56 -4.85 -0.01 17.76
N THR A 57 -4.84 0.92 18.71
CA THR A 57 -5.16 0.69 20.13
C THR A 57 -6.65 0.43 20.35
N ALA A 58 -7.54 1.16 19.68
CA ALA A 58 -8.99 0.95 19.77
C ALA A 58 -9.40 -0.43 19.23
N GLU A 59 -8.74 -0.88 18.17
CA GLU A 59 -8.86 -2.25 17.62
C GLU A 59 -8.20 -3.33 18.51
N LYS A 60 -7.59 -2.94 19.64
CA LYS A 60 -6.81 -3.79 20.58
C LYS A 60 -5.62 -4.52 19.95
N LYS A 61 -5.11 -4.04 18.81
CA LYS A 61 -4.02 -4.69 18.06
C LYS A 61 -2.63 -4.31 18.58
N VAL A 62 -2.49 -3.23 19.36
CA VAL A 62 -1.20 -2.68 19.80
C VAL A 62 -1.27 -2.23 21.28
N ASP A 63 -0.18 -2.38 22.04
CA ASP A 63 -0.05 -1.85 23.40
C ASP A 63 -0.04 -0.31 23.39
N ARG A 64 -0.89 0.30 24.22
CA ARG A 64 -0.98 1.75 24.44
C ARG A 64 0.37 2.43 24.69
N ARG A 65 1.34 1.70 25.26
CA ARG A 65 2.69 2.18 25.63
C ARG A 65 3.70 2.20 24.47
N LEU A 66 3.37 1.65 23.30
CA LEU A 66 4.34 1.49 22.22
C LEU A 66 4.74 2.83 21.55
N LEU A 67 3.83 3.80 21.47
CA LEU A 67 4.10 5.11 20.85
C LEU A 67 5.01 5.97 21.76
N PRO A 68 6.14 6.52 21.25
CA PRO A 68 7.01 7.38 22.03
C PRO A 68 6.35 8.72 22.42
N PRO A 69 6.72 9.34 23.55
CA PRO A 69 5.94 10.43 24.13
C PRO A 69 6.00 11.78 23.38
N LYS A 70 4.84 12.44 23.31
CA LYS A 70 4.64 13.75 22.64
C LYS A 70 5.50 14.89 23.22
N LYS A 71 5.91 14.80 24.49
CA LYS A 71 6.89 15.71 25.12
C LYS A 71 8.17 14.93 25.46
N MET A 72 9.32 15.44 25.03
CA MET A 72 10.63 14.87 25.33
C MET A 72 11.44 15.85 26.18
N LEU A 73 12.23 15.32 27.12
CA LEU A 73 13.09 16.12 27.99
C LEU A 73 14.51 16.19 27.39
N GLY A 74 15.00 17.40 27.12
CA GLY A 74 16.33 17.65 26.57
C GLY A 74 16.62 19.15 26.42
N LYS A 75 17.89 19.51 26.18
CA LYS A 75 18.36 20.92 26.22
C LYS A 75 18.46 21.62 24.86
N ASN A 76 18.35 20.90 23.73
CA ASN A 76 18.47 21.49 22.39
C ASN A 76 17.52 20.82 21.38
N SER A 77 16.87 21.62 20.54
CA SER A 77 15.82 21.17 19.60
C SER A 77 16.30 20.12 18.60
N LYS A 78 17.50 20.27 18.03
CA LYS A 78 18.04 19.36 17.00
C LYS A 78 18.15 17.92 17.51
N SER A 79 18.75 17.70 18.68
CA SER A 79 18.91 16.35 19.25
C SER A 79 17.57 15.70 19.62
N LEU A 80 16.56 16.50 20.00
CA LEU A 80 15.21 16.03 20.25
C LEU A 80 14.50 15.56 18.96
N VAL A 81 14.74 16.23 17.83
CA VAL A 81 14.25 15.77 16.52
C VAL A 81 14.97 14.49 16.09
N GLU A 82 16.31 14.45 16.15
CA GLU A 82 17.13 13.29 15.79
C GLU A 82 16.79 12.06 16.66
N ARG A 83 16.57 12.25 17.97
CA ARG A 83 16.12 11.17 18.86
C ARG A 83 14.71 10.71 18.52
N ARG A 84 13.79 11.64 18.25
CA ARG A 84 12.40 11.32 17.88
C ARG A 84 12.30 10.59 16.55
N GLN A 85 13.13 10.91 15.55
CA GLN A 85 13.21 10.16 14.29
C GLN A 85 13.43 8.66 14.59
N LYS A 86 14.44 8.33 15.40
CA LYS A 86 14.76 6.94 15.78
C LYS A 86 13.68 6.26 16.61
N GLU A 87 13.03 6.98 17.52
CA GLU A 87 11.92 6.43 18.31
C GLU A 87 10.66 6.18 17.46
N LEU A 88 10.40 7.00 16.43
CA LEU A 88 9.31 6.80 15.47
C LEU A 88 9.63 5.72 14.42
N GLU A 89 10.90 5.59 14.03
CA GLU A 89 11.39 4.51 13.17
C GLU A 89 11.20 3.15 13.85
N LEU A 90 11.71 2.99 15.08
CA LEU A 90 11.56 1.78 15.87
C LEU A 90 10.08 1.44 16.13
N TYR A 91 9.23 2.44 16.33
CA TYR A 91 7.78 2.27 16.43
C TYR A 91 7.19 1.62 15.16
N LEU A 92 7.47 2.17 13.97
CA LEU A 92 6.95 1.61 12.71
C LEU A 92 7.54 0.23 12.39
N GLN A 93 8.83 0.01 12.67
CA GLN A 93 9.47 -1.31 12.51
C GLN A 93 8.82 -2.35 13.43
N THR A 94 8.53 -1.99 14.68
CA THR A 94 7.83 -2.88 15.64
C THR A 94 6.41 -3.19 15.18
N LEU A 95 5.69 -2.20 14.62
CA LEU A 95 4.36 -2.44 14.05
C LEU A 95 4.39 -3.41 12.86
N LEU A 96 5.34 -3.29 11.94
CA LEU A 96 5.47 -4.22 10.81
C LEU A 96 5.82 -5.65 11.28
N GLN A 97 6.67 -5.77 12.30
CA GLN A 97 6.97 -7.07 12.93
C GLN A 97 5.77 -7.67 13.68
N GLN A 98 4.82 -6.86 14.14
CA GLN A 98 3.55 -7.33 14.73
C GLN A 98 2.52 -7.77 13.68
N PHE A 99 2.63 -7.33 12.44
CA PHE A 99 1.66 -7.61 11.36
C PHE A 99 2.31 -8.09 10.04
N PRO A 100 3.11 -9.19 10.07
CA PRO A 100 3.83 -9.67 8.89
C PRO A 100 2.90 -10.12 7.77
N GLU A 101 1.85 -10.89 8.09
CA GLU A 101 0.93 -11.47 7.11
C GLU A 101 -0.18 -10.49 6.69
N ALA A 102 -0.86 -9.87 7.67
CA ALA A 102 -2.03 -9.02 7.45
C ALA A 102 -1.87 -7.66 8.15
N THR A 103 -1.34 -6.67 7.43
CA THR A 103 -1.23 -5.29 7.93
C THR A 103 -2.61 -4.67 8.14
N PRO A 104 -2.93 -4.11 9.33
CA PRO A 104 -4.20 -3.43 9.58
C PRO A 104 -4.40 -2.21 8.67
N SER A 105 -5.64 -1.99 8.19
CA SER A 105 -6.00 -0.88 7.31
C SER A 105 -5.44 0.50 7.75
N PRO A 106 -5.52 0.92 9.03
CA PRO A 106 -4.91 2.18 9.47
C PRO A 106 -3.41 2.30 9.16
N LEU A 107 -2.65 1.21 9.30
CA LEU A 107 -1.20 1.14 9.04
C LEU A 107 -0.91 1.02 7.53
N ALA A 108 -1.70 0.26 6.78
CA ALA A 108 -1.59 0.15 5.33
C ALA A 108 -1.95 1.46 4.59
N CYS A 109 -2.88 2.24 5.15
CA CYS A 109 -3.13 3.61 4.72
C CYS A 109 -1.96 4.54 5.08
N PHE A 110 -1.47 4.50 6.33
CA PHE A 110 -0.37 5.35 6.78
C PHE A 110 0.94 5.11 5.99
N LEU A 111 1.26 3.86 5.64
CA LEU A 111 2.46 3.53 4.84
C LEU A 111 2.21 3.54 3.32
N HIS A 112 1.01 3.90 2.86
CA HIS A 112 0.62 3.94 1.44
C HIS A 112 0.73 2.59 0.69
N PHE A 113 0.63 1.45 1.38
CA PHE A 113 0.64 0.12 0.74
C PHE A 113 -0.46 -0.02 -0.33
N HIS A 114 -1.61 0.64 -0.15
CA HIS A 114 -2.70 0.69 -1.12
C HIS A 114 -2.38 1.41 -2.45
N LEU A 115 -1.25 2.11 -2.56
CA LEU A 115 -0.79 2.78 -3.79
C LEU A 115 0.40 2.08 -4.46
N TYR A 116 1.18 1.29 -3.72
CA TYR A 116 2.50 0.83 -4.14
C TYR A 116 2.79 -0.65 -3.88
N GLU A 117 2.20 -1.28 -2.86
CA GLU A 117 2.38 -2.71 -2.58
C GLU A 117 1.30 -3.52 -3.29
N ILE A 118 1.69 -4.56 -4.03
CA ILE A 118 0.82 -5.53 -4.74
C ILE A 118 -0.42 -5.89 -3.90
N ASN A 119 -0.20 -6.32 -2.65
CA ASN A 119 -1.27 -6.76 -1.74
C ASN A 119 -2.26 -5.63 -1.44
N GLY A 120 -1.75 -4.45 -1.05
CA GLY A 120 -2.56 -3.29 -0.72
C GLY A 120 -3.35 -2.77 -1.92
N ILE A 121 -2.73 -2.72 -3.10
CA ILE A 121 -3.38 -2.30 -4.35
C ILE A 121 -4.54 -3.25 -4.68
N THR A 122 -4.33 -4.57 -4.61
CA THR A 122 -5.42 -5.53 -4.86
C THR A 122 -6.51 -5.51 -3.80
N ALA A 123 -6.17 -5.30 -2.52
CA ALA A 123 -7.16 -5.18 -1.45
C ALA A 123 -8.03 -3.92 -1.62
N ALA A 124 -7.43 -2.79 -1.97
CA ALA A 124 -8.15 -1.53 -2.21
C ALA A 124 -9.04 -1.60 -3.46
N LEU A 125 -8.55 -2.19 -4.56
CA LEU A 125 -9.35 -2.38 -5.77
C LEU A 125 -10.50 -3.38 -5.54
N ALA A 126 -10.27 -4.44 -4.75
CA ALA A 126 -11.32 -5.37 -4.36
C ALA A 126 -12.40 -4.68 -3.51
N GLU A 127 -12.02 -3.86 -2.51
CA GLU A 127 -13.00 -3.10 -1.72
C GLU A 127 -13.77 -2.07 -2.57
N GLU A 128 -13.13 -1.37 -3.52
CA GLU A 128 -13.85 -0.47 -4.42
C GLU A 128 -14.89 -1.22 -5.27
N LEU A 129 -14.49 -2.35 -5.87
CA LEU A 129 -15.36 -3.14 -6.74
C LEU A 129 -16.45 -3.89 -5.96
N PHE A 130 -16.20 -4.28 -4.70
CA PHE A 130 -17.25 -4.73 -3.77
C PHE A 130 -18.31 -3.64 -3.53
N ASN A 131 -17.88 -2.40 -3.27
CA ASN A 131 -18.80 -1.31 -2.92
C ASN A 131 -19.52 -0.70 -4.15
N LYS A 132 -18.93 -0.74 -5.35
CA LYS A 132 -19.41 -0.01 -6.54
C LYS A 132 -19.55 -0.85 -7.82
N GLY A 133 -19.01 -2.06 -7.87
CA GLY A 133 -18.83 -2.83 -9.11
C GLY A 133 -20.12 -3.05 -9.89
N GLU A 134 -21.20 -3.44 -9.22
CA GLU A 134 -22.52 -3.59 -9.85
C GLU A 134 -23.03 -2.29 -10.48
N GLN A 135 -22.91 -1.15 -9.79
CA GLN A 135 -23.35 0.14 -10.31
C GLN A 135 -22.55 0.54 -11.55
N LEU A 136 -21.22 0.34 -11.53
CA LEU A 136 -20.33 0.63 -12.65
C LEU A 136 -20.63 -0.25 -13.88
N LEU A 137 -20.86 -1.55 -13.66
CA LEU A 137 -21.22 -2.50 -14.73
C LEU A 137 -22.62 -2.25 -15.29
N GLN A 138 -23.57 -1.76 -14.49
CA GLN A 138 -24.91 -1.38 -14.93
C GLN A 138 -24.92 -0.05 -15.68
N ALA A 139 -24.08 0.91 -15.30
CA ALA A 139 -23.87 2.16 -16.04
C ALA A 139 -23.24 1.91 -17.42
N GLY A 140 -22.37 0.89 -17.52
CA GLY A 140 -21.72 0.50 -18.78
C GLY A 140 -20.68 1.51 -19.28
N GLU A 141 -20.18 2.36 -18.39
CA GLU A 141 -19.18 3.40 -18.67
C GLU A 141 -17.77 2.80 -18.88
N VAL A 142 -16.85 3.62 -19.37
CA VAL A 142 -15.44 3.24 -19.53
C VAL A 142 -14.76 3.22 -18.16
N PHE A 143 -14.45 2.03 -17.65
CA PHE A 143 -13.71 1.90 -16.40
C PHE A 143 -12.22 2.12 -16.66
N SER A 144 -11.55 2.86 -15.76
CA SER A 144 -10.12 3.17 -15.88
C SER A 144 -9.30 2.33 -14.90
N LEU A 145 -8.20 1.76 -15.38
CA LEU A 145 -7.19 1.09 -14.55
C LEU A 145 -5.78 1.56 -14.92
N TYR A 146 -4.90 1.52 -13.94
CA TYR A 146 -3.47 1.83 -14.08
C TYR A 146 -2.67 0.54 -14.33
N PRO A 147 -1.58 0.55 -15.15
CA PRO A 147 -0.71 -0.61 -15.35
C PRO A 147 -0.23 -1.28 -14.06
N LEU A 148 0.05 -0.51 -13.00
CA LEU A 148 0.41 -1.05 -11.70
C LEU A 148 -0.73 -1.85 -11.04
N GLN A 149 -1.99 -1.43 -11.22
CA GLN A 149 -3.14 -2.23 -10.76
C GLN A 149 -3.26 -3.53 -11.56
N LEU A 150 -3.09 -3.45 -12.88
CA LEU A 150 -3.16 -4.60 -13.78
C LEU A 150 -2.03 -5.62 -13.53
N TYR A 151 -0.78 -5.19 -13.28
CA TYR A 151 0.24 -6.11 -12.77
C TYR A 151 -0.20 -6.63 -11.42
N SER A 152 -0.59 -5.80 -10.45
CA SER A 152 -0.88 -6.27 -9.08
C SER A 152 -1.87 -7.44 -9.04
N VAL A 153 -2.95 -7.34 -9.83
CA VAL A 153 -3.90 -8.45 -10.06
C VAL A 153 -3.21 -9.66 -10.72
N SER A 154 -2.43 -9.42 -11.78
CA SER A 154 -1.62 -10.46 -12.44
C SER A 154 -0.58 -11.11 -11.52
N GLN A 155 0.02 -10.39 -10.56
CA GLN A 155 1.03 -10.92 -9.63
C GLN A 155 0.31 -11.85 -8.62
N GLN A 156 -0.82 -11.42 -8.04
CA GLN A 156 -1.61 -12.24 -7.11
C GLN A 156 -2.06 -13.56 -7.73
N LEU A 157 -2.58 -13.53 -8.96
CA LEU A 157 -3.10 -14.72 -9.64
C LEU A 157 -2.02 -15.78 -9.90
N ARG A 158 -0.74 -15.40 -9.94
CA ARG A 158 0.40 -16.33 -10.03
C ARG A 158 0.86 -16.86 -8.67
N LEU A 159 0.62 -16.12 -7.57
CA LEU A 159 1.05 -16.49 -6.22
C LEU A 159 0.16 -17.56 -5.58
N ALA A 160 -1.09 -17.71 -6.02
CA ALA A 160 -2.07 -18.70 -5.54
C ALA A 160 -2.30 -18.72 -4.01
N LYS A 161 -1.95 -17.64 -3.31
CA LYS A 161 -2.20 -17.45 -1.88
C LYS A 161 -3.67 -17.04 -1.65
N PRO A 162 -4.25 -17.32 -0.46
CA PRO A 162 -5.50 -16.69 -0.04
C PRO A 162 -5.36 -15.17 -0.08
N THR A 163 -6.36 -14.46 -0.60
CA THR A 163 -6.28 -13.00 -0.80
C THR A 163 -6.99 -12.22 0.31
N CYS A 164 -7.94 -12.84 1.00
CA CYS A 164 -8.64 -12.33 2.17
C CYS A 164 -7.91 -12.61 3.50
N CYS A 165 -6.58 -12.42 3.57
CA CYS A 165 -5.75 -12.65 4.77
C CYS A 165 -6.20 -11.89 6.04
N SER A 166 -6.98 -10.82 5.87
CA SER A 166 -7.58 -10.00 6.92
C SER A 166 -8.84 -10.62 7.56
N GLY A 167 -9.44 -11.62 6.91
CA GLY A 167 -10.80 -12.07 7.19
C GLY A 167 -11.92 -11.13 6.69
N ASP A 168 -11.57 -10.03 6.01
CA ASP A 168 -12.56 -9.14 5.40
C ASP A 168 -12.96 -9.65 4.01
N ALA A 169 -14.22 -10.04 3.87
CA ALA A 169 -14.78 -10.52 2.61
C ALA A 169 -14.82 -9.46 1.51
N LYS A 170 -14.67 -8.16 1.83
CA LYS A 170 -14.60 -7.08 0.83
C LYS A 170 -13.29 -7.05 0.05
N THR A 171 -12.18 -7.46 0.68
CA THR A 171 -10.85 -7.40 0.06
C THR A 171 -10.51 -8.67 -0.74
N ASP A 172 -11.51 -9.51 -1.02
CA ASP A 172 -11.34 -10.76 -1.75
C ASP A 172 -11.17 -10.52 -3.26
N LEU A 173 -10.20 -11.20 -3.87
CA LEU A 173 -9.89 -11.08 -5.30
C LEU A 173 -11.05 -11.51 -6.22
N GLY A 174 -12.04 -12.26 -5.71
CA GLY A 174 -13.26 -12.61 -6.41
C GLY A 174 -14.05 -11.40 -6.94
N HIS A 175 -14.08 -10.27 -6.21
CA HIS A 175 -14.79 -9.06 -6.67
C HIS A 175 -14.10 -8.42 -7.87
N ILE A 176 -12.77 -8.49 -7.92
CA ILE A 176 -12.00 -8.05 -9.08
C ILE A 176 -12.29 -9.00 -10.25
N LEU A 177 -12.22 -10.31 -10.04
CA LEU A 177 -12.37 -11.31 -11.10
C LEU A 177 -13.76 -11.30 -11.75
N ASP A 178 -14.85 -11.20 -10.96
CA ASP A 178 -16.20 -11.08 -11.53
C ASP A 178 -16.33 -9.78 -12.35
N PHE A 179 -15.86 -8.66 -11.79
CA PHE A 179 -15.90 -7.37 -12.47
C PHE A 179 -15.10 -7.37 -13.78
N THR A 180 -13.85 -7.87 -13.79
CA THR A 180 -13.06 -7.95 -15.03
C THR A 180 -13.67 -8.92 -16.03
N CYS A 181 -14.24 -10.04 -15.59
CA CYS A 181 -14.95 -10.96 -16.49
C CYS A 181 -16.13 -10.28 -17.20
N ARG A 182 -16.82 -9.33 -16.54
CA ARG A 182 -18.03 -8.65 -17.03
C ARG A 182 -17.78 -7.30 -17.71
N LEU A 183 -16.64 -6.65 -17.46
CA LEU A 183 -16.31 -5.32 -18.01
C LEU A 183 -16.27 -5.33 -19.54
N ARG A 184 -16.85 -4.30 -20.16
CA ARG A 184 -16.93 -4.13 -21.63
C ARG A 184 -16.00 -3.07 -22.20
N TYR A 185 -15.66 -2.04 -21.42
CA TYR A 185 -14.90 -0.89 -21.87
C TYR A 185 -13.82 -0.56 -20.84
N LEU A 186 -12.56 -0.62 -21.25
CA LEU A 186 -11.39 -0.41 -20.39
C LEU A 186 -10.49 0.71 -20.95
N LYS A 187 -10.19 1.71 -20.13
CA LYS A 187 -9.09 2.66 -20.38
C LYS A 187 -7.91 2.30 -19.49
N VAL A 188 -6.78 1.93 -20.11
CA VAL A 188 -5.50 1.79 -19.41
C VAL A 188 -4.80 3.14 -19.44
N SER A 189 -4.64 3.76 -18.27
CA SER A 189 -4.01 5.09 -18.12
C SER A 189 -2.71 4.91 -17.35
N GLY A 190 -1.58 5.37 -17.88
CA GLY A 190 -0.27 5.22 -17.21
C GLY A 190 0.52 6.52 -17.11
N THR A 191 1.30 6.69 -16.05
CA THR A 191 2.17 7.87 -15.86
C THR A 191 3.41 7.83 -16.75
N ARG A 192 3.84 9.00 -17.27
CA ARG A 192 5.11 9.16 -18.02
C ARG A 192 6.37 9.23 -17.14
N GLY A 193 6.35 8.55 -16.00
CA GLY A 193 7.41 8.59 -15.00
C GLY A 193 7.06 7.74 -13.78
N PRO A 194 7.83 7.86 -12.67
CA PRO A 194 7.62 7.08 -11.46
C PRO A 194 6.23 7.31 -10.86
N VAL A 195 5.60 6.26 -10.32
CA VAL A 195 4.30 6.41 -9.63
C VAL A 195 4.51 7.20 -8.34
N GLY A 196 3.98 8.41 -8.27
CA GLY A 196 3.97 9.25 -7.08
C GLY A 196 5.38 9.52 -6.52
N SER A 197 5.67 8.97 -5.34
CA SER A 197 6.97 9.08 -4.66
C SER A 197 7.83 7.81 -4.73
N SER A 198 7.47 6.86 -5.60
CA SER A 198 8.11 5.55 -5.72
C SER A 198 9.20 5.48 -6.80
N ASN A 199 9.87 4.33 -6.91
CA ASN A 199 10.70 3.95 -8.06
C ASN A 199 9.92 3.27 -9.21
N ILE A 200 8.63 2.96 -9.04
CA ILE A 200 7.84 2.10 -9.93
C ILE A 200 7.64 2.76 -11.31
N GLN A 201 8.03 2.06 -12.38
CA GLN A 201 7.84 2.52 -13.77
C GLN A 201 6.70 1.75 -14.45
N GLU A 202 5.49 2.30 -14.42
CA GLU A 202 4.28 1.66 -14.97
C GLU A 202 4.42 1.16 -16.41
N SER A 203 5.07 1.94 -17.26
CA SER A 203 5.32 1.65 -18.68
C SER A 203 6.19 0.42 -18.94
N SER A 204 6.80 -0.16 -17.89
CA SER A 204 7.62 -1.37 -17.95
C SER A 204 6.98 -2.60 -17.28
N LEU A 205 5.86 -2.43 -16.57
CA LEU A 205 5.20 -3.52 -15.86
C LEU A 205 4.44 -4.42 -16.86
N PRO A 206 4.76 -5.72 -16.94
CA PRO A 206 3.92 -6.65 -17.70
C PRO A 206 2.59 -6.84 -16.98
N PHE A 207 1.51 -7.14 -17.69
CA PHE A 207 0.25 -7.57 -17.08
C PHE A 207 -0.54 -8.46 -18.03
N ASP A 208 -1.39 -9.30 -17.46
CA ASP A 208 -2.26 -10.20 -18.22
C ASP A 208 -3.69 -9.65 -18.29
N LEU A 209 -4.22 -9.56 -19.51
CA LEU A 209 -5.60 -9.18 -19.77
C LEU A 209 -6.54 -10.38 -19.91
N SER A 210 -6.05 -11.62 -19.74
CA SER A 210 -6.87 -12.84 -19.88
C SER A 210 -8.02 -12.91 -18.87
N VAL A 211 -7.96 -12.19 -17.74
CA VAL A 211 -9.06 -12.06 -16.77
C VAL A 211 -10.28 -11.31 -17.32
N PHE A 212 -10.13 -10.59 -18.42
CA PHE A 212 -11.21 -9.86 -19.07
C PHE A 212 -11.88 -10.73 -20.14
N LYS A 213 -13.14 -11.12 -19.90
CA LYS A 213 -13.87 -12.06 -20.78
C LYS A 213 -14.92 -11.39 -21.67
N SER A 214 -15.33 -10.15 -21.35
CA SER A 214 -16.41 -9.43 -22.02
C SER A 214 -15.99 -8.11 -22.68
N LEU A 215 -14.68 -7.81 -22.78
CA LEU A 215 -14.20 -6.56 -23.35
C LEU A 215 -14.52 -6.44 -24.84
N LEU A 216 -15.03 -5.26 -25.22
CA LEU A 216 -15.37 -4.85 -26.58
C LEU A 216 -14.38 -3.81 -27.12
N GLN A 217 -13.81 -2.98 -26.24
CA GLN A 217 -12.84 -1.94 -26.58
C GLN A 217 -11.85 -1.73 -25.43
N ILE A 218 -10.59 -1.49 -25.78
CA ILE A 218 -9.52 -1.09 -24.88
C ILE A 218 -8.88 0.17 -25.43
N GLU A 219 -8.76 1.19 -24.59
CA GLU A 219 -8.03 2.42 -24.87
C GLU A 219 -6.74 2.46 -24.05
N SER A 220 -5.67 3.00 -24.62
CA SER A 220 -4.42 3.27 -23.91
C SER A 220 -4.09 4.76 -23.94
N ALA A 221 -3.91 5.33 -22.75
CA ALA A 221 -3.55 6.73 -22.55
C ALA A 221 -2.25 6.82 -21.76
N SER A 222 -1.39 7.77 -22.12
CA SER A 222 -0.30 8.22 -21.26
C SER A 222 -0.63 9.62 -20.79
N GLU A 223 -0.75 9.79 -19.48
CA GLU A 223 -1.10 11.07 -18.87
C GLU A 223 0.20 11.81 -18.52
N ASP A 224 0.28 13.07 -18.96
CA ASP A 224 1.34 14.00 -18.56
C ASP A 224 1.05 14.45 -17.13
N GLY A 225 2.04 14.35 -16.24
CA GLY A 225 1.91 14.53 -14.78
C GLY A 225 2.31 15.90 -14.25
#